data_AF-M6A8R1-F1
#
_entry.id   AF-M6A8R1-F1
#
_cell.length_a   1.000
_cell.length_b   1.000
_cell.length_c   1.000
_cell.angle_alpha   90.00
_cell.angle_beta   90.00
_cell.angle_gamma   90.00
#
_symmetry.space_group_name_H-M   'P 1'
#
loop_
_entity.id
_entity.type
_entity.pdbx_description
1 polymer ?
#
loop_
_entity_poly.entity_id
_entity_poly.type
_entity_poly.pdbx_seq_one_letter_code
_entity_poly.pdbx_strand_id
1 'polypeptide(L)'
;MTRIKRYSEAFKRKVIDEIENGKYNQNQAMKYYGIQGSVTIRGWIKKYGKNHLIGKIVRVETLNELNRLKEAEKRIRELEKALSHVTIENVLYKSLVKVAERDLKIDLKKTMVILYPRSRKNFR
;
A
#
# COMPACT_ATOMS: atom_id res chain seq x y z
N MET A 1 25.59 -33.60 -11.87
CA MET A 1 25.98 -33.58 -10.43
C MET A 1 25.02 -32.67 -9.66
N THR A 2 24.17 -33.23 -8.79
CA THR A 2 23.32 -32.45 -7.88
C THR A 2 24.19 -31.83 -6.78
N ARG A 3 24.35 -30.50 -6.79
CA ARG A 3 25.15 -29.77 -5.78
C ARG A 3 24.37 -29.74 -4.46
N ILE A 4 24.79 -30.55 -3.48
CA ILE A 4 24.17 -30.59 -2.15
C ILE A 4 24.58 -29.33 -1.37
N LYS A 5 23.65 -28.40 -1.16
CA LYS A 5 23.87 -27.24 -0.28
C LYS A 5 23.77 -27.68 1.19
N ARG A 6 24.85 -27.48 1.95
CA ARG A 6 24.89 -27.69 3.40
C ARG A 6 24.73 -26.36 4.14
N TYR A 7 23.88 -26.35 5.16
CA TYR A 7 23.63 -25.17 6.00
C TYR A 7 24.15 -25.43 7.42
N SER A 8 24.73 -24.41 8.05
CA SER A 8 25.20 -24.50 9.44
C SER A 8 24.03 -24.63 10.43
N GLU A 9 24.26 -25.25 11.58
CA GLU A 9 23.21 -25.42 12.60
C GLU A 9 22.73 -24.07 13.18
N ALA A 10 23.64 -23.10 13.34
CA ALA A 10 23.28 -21.74 13.74
C ALA A 10 22.31 -21.07 12.75
N PHE A 11 22.57 -21.24 11.45
CA PHE A 11 21.69 -20.71 10.41
C PHE A 11 20.31 -21.38 10.43
N LYS A 12 20.25 -22.71 10.56
CA LYS A 12 18.99 -23.44 10.65
C LYS A 12 18.14 -22.97 11.83
N ARG A 13 18.77 -22.80 13.01
CA ARG A 13 18.10 -22.29 14.21
C ARG A 13 17.57 -20.88 14.01
N LYS A 14 18.37 -19.98 13.43
CA LYS A 14 17.94 -18.61 13.09
C LYS A 14 16.69 -18.60 12.20
N VAL A 15 16.70 -19.41 11.13
CA VAL A 15 15.56 -19.48 10.20
C VAL A 15 14.31 -19.99 10.91
N ILE A 16 14.43 -20.99 11.79
CA ILE A 16 13.29 -21.54 12.55
C ILE A 16 12.76 -20.53 13.55
N ASP A 17 13.64 -19.82 14.28
CA ASP A 17 13.25 -18.80 15.25
C ASP A 17 12.45 -17.67 14.60
N GLU A 18 12.87 -17.21 13.41
CA GLU A 18 12.11 -16.21 12.66
C GLU A 18 10.74 -16.73 12.16
N ILE A 19 10.63 -18.03 11.88
CA ILE A 19 9.34 -18.66 11.54
C ILE A 19 8.45 -18.80 12.79
N GLU A 20 9.03 -19.14 13.93
CA GLU A 20 8.33 -19.28 15.21
C GLU A 20 7.75 -17.94 15.69
N ASN A 21 8.55 -16.88 15.59
CA ASN A 21 8.17 -15.49 15.85
C ASN A 21 7.22 -14.89 14.81
N GLY A 22 6.90 -15.63 13.74
CA GLY A 22 5.94 -15.22 12.72
C GLY A 22 6.43 -14.14 11.77
N LYS A 23 7.74 -13.87 11.73
CA LYS A 23 8.36 -12.93 10.79
C LYS A 23 8.23 -13.42 9.35
N TYR A 24 8.35 -14.74 9.15
CA TYR A 24 8.19 -15.38 7.84
C TYR A 24 7.39 -16.67 7.94
N ASN A 25 6.62 -16.99 6.90
CA ASN A 25 6.17 -18.37 6.68
C ASN A 25 7.27 -19.21 5.98
N GLN A 26 7.10 -20.54 5.91
CA GLN A 26 8.11 -21.44 5.32
C GLN A 26 8.50 -21.07 3.87
N ASN A 27 7.53 -20.65 3.06
CA ASN A 27 7.76 -20.26 1.66
C ASN A 27 8.46 -18.89 1.54
N GLN A 28 8.14 -17.95 2.42
CA GLN A 28 8.80 -16.65 2.49
C GLN A 28 10.24 -16.80 2.98
N ALA A 29 10.47 -17.58 4.04
CA ALA A 29 11.80 -17.87 4.53
C ALA A 29 12.64 -18.56 3.44
N MET A 30 12.04 -19.48 2.68
CA MET A 30 12.70 -20.11 1.52
C MET A 30 13.16 -19.07 0.50
N LYS A 31 12.27 -18.16 0.08
CA LYS A 31 12.58 -17.11 -0.90
C LYS A 31 13.62 -16.12 -0.37
N TYR A 32 13.43 -15.62 0.86
CA TYR A 32 14.28 -14.61 1.47
C TYR A 32 15.72 -15.11 1.67
N TYR A 33 15.88 -16.35 2.12
CA TYR A 33 17.19 -16.95 2.38
C TYR A 33 17.79 -17.71 1.19
N GLY A 34 17.12 -17.76 0.04
CA GLY A 34 17.59 -18.50 -1.14
C GLY A 34 17.72 -20.00 -0.91
N ILE A 35 16.89 -20.56 -0.02
CA ILE A 35 16.88 -22.00 0.28
C ILE A 35 16.17 -22.71 -0.86
N GLN A 36 16.74 -23.83 -1.31
CA GLN A 36 16.32 -24.53 -2.53
C GLN A 36 14.88 -25.06 -2.49
N GLY A 37 14.28 -25.22 -1.30
CA GLY A 37 12.91 -25.68 -1.16
C GLY A 37 12.38 -25.54 0.27
N SER A 38 11.09 -25.30 0.41
CA SER A 38 10.40 -25.24 1.70
C SER A 38 10.35 -26.59 2.41
N VAL A 39 10.49 -27.69 1.67
CA VAL A 39 10.67 -29.06 2.20
C VAL A 39 11.92 -29.17 3.07
N THR A 40 13.01 -28.48 2.70
CA THR A 40 14.25 -28.46 3.49
C THR A 40 14.03 -27.82 4.86
N ILE A 41 13.31 -26.69 4.89
CA ILE A 41 12.92 -26.01 6.14
C ILE A 41 11.99 -26.90 6.96
N ARG A 42 11.01 -27.55 6.33
CA ARG A 42 10.12 -28.52 7.00
C ARG A 42 10.90 -29.68 7.63
N GLY A 43 11.94 -30.17 6.96
CA GLY A 43 12.86 -31.17 7.51
C GLY A 43 13.60 -30.69 8.75
N TRP A 44 14.04 -29.43 8.77
CA TRP A 44 14.62 -28.83 9.97
C TRP A 44 13.59 -28.71 11.09
N ILE A 45 12.40 -28.17 10.81
CA ILE A 45 11.31 -28.04 11.80
C ILE A 45 11.02 -29.37 12.50
N LYS A 46 10.93 -30.48 11.73
CA LYS A 46 10.77 -31.83 12.27
C LYS A 46 11.96 -32.25 13.14
N LYS A 47 13.19 -32.02 12.66
CA LYS A 47 14.43 -32.34 13.38
C LYS A 47 14.54 -31.63 14.74
N TYR A 48 14.07 -30.39 14.83
CA TYR A 48 14.08 -29.61 16.09
C TYR A 48 12.79 -29.76 16.92
N GLY A 49 11.88 -30.68 16.54
CA GLY A 49 10.66 -30.96 17.30
C GLY A 49 9.59 -29.85 17.27
N LYS A 50 9.71 -28.87 16.38
CA LYS A 50 8.79 -27.72 16.28
C LYS A 50 7.59 -28.03 15.38
N ASN A 51 7.02 -29.22 15.48
CA ASN A 51 5.98 -29.73 14.57
C ASN A 51 4.71 -28.86 14.54
N HIS A 52 4.43 -28.11 15.61
CA HIS A 52 3.35 -27.13 15.66
C HIS A 52 3.49 -26.02 14.60
N LEU A 53 4.70 -25.76 14.07
CA LEU A 53 4.95 -24.81 12.98
C LEU A 53 4.62 -25.36 11.59
N ILE A 54 4.41 -26.67 11.44
CA ILE A 54 4.15 -27.32 10.14
C ILE A 54 2.74 -26.99 9.63
N GLY A 55 1.77 -26.86 10.54
CA GLY A 55 0.39 -26.48 10.25
C GLY A 55 0.04 -25.03 10.61
N LYS A 56 0.94 -24.29 11.25
CA LYS A 56 0.75 -22.86 11.51
C LYS A 56 0.84 -22.15 10.16
N ILE A 57 -0.31 -21.88 9.55
CA ILE A 57 -0.44 -20.83 8.55
C ILE A 57 -0.10 -19.55 9.32
N VAL A 58 1.18 -19.18 9.34
CA VAL A 58 1.58 -17.87 9.85
C VAL A 58 0.86 -16.90 8.94
N ARG A 59 -0.17 -16.28 9.51
CA ARG A 59 -1.11 -15.34 8.91
C ARG A 59 -0.37 -14.02 8.59
N VAL A 60 0.75 -14.13 7.88
CA VAL A 60 1.56 -13.00 7.41
C VAL A 60 0.78 -12.23 6.35
N GLU A 61 -0.11 -12.90 5.61
CA GLU A 61 -1.11 -12.23 4.78
C GLU A 61 -1.95 -11.25 5.60
N THR A 62 -2.50 -11.64 6.77
CA THR A 62 -3.27 -10.69 7.59
C THR A 62 -2.46 -9.53 8.18
N LEU A 63 -1.15 -9.70 8.45
CA LEU A 63 -0.30 -8.58 8.89
C LEU A 63 -0.04 -7.58 7.76
N ASN A 64 0.19 -8.09 6.54
CA ASN A 64 0.36 -7.26 5.36
C ASN A 64 -0.96 -6.60 4.94
N GLU A 65 -2.08 -7.32 5.01
CA GLU A 65 -3.43 -6.79 4.78
C GLU A 65 -3.79 -5.72 5.80
N LEU A 66 -3.46 -5.92 7.08
CA LEU A 66 -3.69 -4.92 8.12
C LEU A 66 -2.85 -3.66 7.90
N ASN A 67 -1.59 -3.80 7.47
CA ASN A 67 -0.77 -2.65 7.11
C ASN A 67 -1.32 -1.92 5.86
N ARG A 68 -1.73 -2.66 4.83
CA ARG A 68 -2.35 -2.08 3.63
C ARG A 68 -3.65 -1.35 3.96
N LEU A 69 -4.47 -1.90 4.84
CA LEU A 69 -5.70 -1.25 5.32
C LEU A 69 -5.37 0.05 6.05
N LYS A 70 -4.39 0.05 6.96
CA LYS A 70 -3.96 1.26 7.67
C LYS A 70 -3.41 2.33 6.73
N GLU A 71 -2.60 1.93 5.74
CA GLU A 71 -2.08 2.84 4.71
C GLU A 71 -3.20 3.42 3.85
N ALA A 72 -4.16 2.57 3.44
CA ALA A 72 -5.33 2.99 2.68
C ALA A 72 -6.20 3.98 3.48
N GLU A 73 -6.49 3.70 4.76
CA GLU A 73 -7.23 4.60 5.64
C GLU A 73 -6.51 5.93 5.87
N LYS A 74 -5.17 5.91 5.99
CA LYS A 74 -4.39 7.14 6.07
C LYS A 74 -4.53 7.96 4.79
N ARG A 75 -4.45 7.29 3.64
CA ARG A 75 -4.56 7.94 2.33
C ARG A 75 -5.95 8.53 2.10
N ILE A 76 -7.01 7.82 2.49
CA ILE A 76 -8.38 8.31 2.43
C ILE A 76 -8.52 9.60 3.25
N ARG A 77 -8.02 9.60 4.50
CA ARG A 77 -8.06 10.80 5.36
C ARG A 77 -7.32 11.99 4.77
N GLU A 78 -6.15 11.77 4.18
CA GLU A 78 -5.39 12.84 3.51
C GLU A 78 -6.14 13.41 2.30
N LEU A 79 -6.76 12.54 1.50
CA LEU A 79 -7.54 12.94 0.33
C LEU A 79 -8.82 13.67 0.72
N GLU A 80 -9.54 13.21 1.74
CA GLU A 80 -10.73 13.89 2.28
C GLU A 80 -10.39 15.29 2.78
N LYS A 81 -9.25 15.45 3.48
CA LYS A 81 -8.77 16.75 3.95
C LYS A 81 -8.45 17.70 2.78
N ALA A 82 -7.74 17.21 1.76
CA ALA A 82 -7.42 17.99 0.57
C ALA A 82 -8.69 18.40 -0.19
N LEU A 83 -9.64 17.46 -0.34
CA LEU A 83 -10.92 17.72 -1.00
C LEU A 83 -11.76 18.74 -0.24
N SER A 84 -11.80 18.65 1.09
CA SER A 84 -12.50 19.62 1.94
C SER A 84 -11.93 21.03 1.74
N HIS A 85 -10.60 21.17 1.76
CA HIS A 85 -9.94 22.46 1.55
C HIS A 85 -10.28 23.07 0.17
N VAL A 86 -10.13 22.28 -0.90
CA VAL A 86 -10.48 22.71 -2.27
C VAL A 86 -11.96 23.05 -2.40
N THR A 87 -12.82 22.30 -1.71
CA THR A 87 -14.28 22.55 -1.74
C THR A 87 -14.62 23.88 -1.09
N ILE A 88 -14.03 24.17 0.08
CA ILE A 88 -14.21 25.44 0.79
C ILE A 88 -13.72 26.60 -0.08
N GLU A 89 -12.51 26.50 -0.64
CA GLU A 89 -11.97 27.51 -1.55
C GLU A 89 -12.89 27.74 -2.76
N ASN A 90 -13.40 26.66 -3.37
CA ASN A 90 -14.30 26.76 -4.51
C ASN A 90 -15.61 27.49 -4.16
N VAL A 91 -16.19 27.18 -2.99
CA VAL A 91 -17.38 27.88 -2.48
C VAL A 91 -17.09 29.36 -2.23
N LEU A 92 -15.94 29.68 -1.66
CA LEU A 92 -15.49 31.06 -1.44
C LEU A 92 -15.34 31.80 -2.77
N TYR A 93 -14.60 31.24 -3.74
CA TYR A 93 -14.42 31.86 -5.05
C TYR A 93 -15.75 32.06 -5.79
N LYS A 94 -16.65 31.08 -5.76
CA LYS A 94 -18.00 31.23 -6.33
C LYS A 94 -18.79 32.36 -5.68
N SER A 95 -18.66 32.52 -4.37
CA SER A 95 -19.35 33.57 -3.62
C SER A 95 -18.76 34.95 -3.94
N LEU A 96 -17.43 35.06 -4.03
CA LEU A 96 -16.73 36.28 -4.46
C LEU A 96 -17.16 36.72 -5.87
N VAL A 97 -17.23 35.78 -6.82
CA VAL A 97 -17.70 36.07 -8.18
C VAL A 97 -19.14 36.61 -8.15
N LYS A 98 -20.03 35.99 -7.38
CA LYS A 98 -21.42 36.46 -7.26
C LYS A 98 -21.52 37.88 -6.70
N VAL A 99 -20.71 38.22 -5.70
CA VAL A 99 -20.66 39.58 -5.13
C VAL A 99 -20.12 40.57 -6.16
N ALA A 100 -19.02 40.22 -6.84
CA ALA A 100 -18.44 41.06 -7.88
C ALA A 100 -19.40 41.33 -9.05
N GLU A 101 -20.10 40.30 -9.55
CA GLU A 101 -21.13 40.44 -10.59
C GLU A 101 -22.25 41.41 -10.16
N ARG A 102 -22.69 41.32 -8.89
CA ARG A 102 -23.71 42.20 -8.33
C ARG A 102 -23.23 43.65 -8.25
N ASP A 103 -22.07 43.89 -7.66
CA ASP A 103 -21.59 45.24 -7.35
C ASP A 103 -21.16 45.98 -8.61
N LEU A 104 -20.54 45.28 -9.56
CA LEU A 104 -20.10 45.84 -10.83
C LEU A 104 -21.21 45.86 -11.89
N LYS A 105 -22.36 45.23 -11.63
CA LYS A 105 -23.46 45.05 -12.59
C LYS A 105 -23.01 44.47 -13.94
N ILE A 106 -22.04 43.56 -13.91
CA ILE A 106 -21.50 42.87 -15.09
C ILE A 106 -21.74 41.37 -14.98
N ASP A 107 -21.93 40.72 -16.13
CA ASP A 107 -21.93 39.26 -16.23
C ASP A 107 -20.49 38.80 -16.51
N LEU A 108 -19.77 38.45 -15.43
CA LEU A 108 -18.37 38.02 -15.52
C LEU A 108 -18.23 36.73 -16.33
N LYS A 109 -19.20 35.81 -16.26
CA LYS A 109 -19.16 34.57 -17.07
C LYS A 109 -19.20 34.89 -18.56
N LYS A 110 -20.11 35.76 -18.98
CA LYS A 110 -20.23 36.19 -20.38
C LYS A 110 -18.95 36.90 -20.85
N THR A 111 -18.42 37.81 -20.03
CA THR A 111 -17.16 38.52 -20.32
C THR A 111 -15.99 37.55 -20.46
N MET A 112 -15.86 36.55 -19.58
CA MET A 112 -14.80 35.56 -19.64
C MET A 112 -14.87 34.67 -20.90
N VAL A 113 -16.08 34.32 -21.36
CA VAL A 113 -16.26 33.56 -22.62
C VAL A 113 -15.82 34.37 -23.83
N ILE A 114 -16.05 35.69 -23.81
CA ILE A 114 -15.66 36.60 -24.90
C ILE A 114 -14.15 36.84 -24.91
N LEU A 115 -13.54 37.09 -23.74
CA LEU A 115 -12.11 37.40 -23.62
C LEU A 115 -11.22 36.16 -23.75
N TYR A 116 -11.71 35.00 -23.29
CA TYR A 116 -10.98 33.73 -23.29
C TYR A 116 -11.84 32.62 -23.91
N PRO A 117 -12.07 32.66 -25.23
CA PRO A 117 -12.79 31.58 -25.91
C PRO A 117 -12.02 30.27 -25.73
N ARG A 118 -12.64 29.29 -25.06
CA ARG A 118 -12.02 27.96 -24.89
C ARG A 118 -11.82 27.32 -26.26
N SER A 119 -10.56 27.22 -26.71
CA SER A 119 -10.22 26.35 -27.83
C SER A 119 -10.60 24.91 -27.45
N ARG A 120 -11.59 24.34 -28.15
CA ARG A 120 -11.86 22.90 -28.09
C ARG A 120 -10.63 22.18 -28.65
N LYS A 121 -9.70 21.78 -27.79
CA LYS A 121 -8.72 20.76 -28.17
C LYS A 121 -9.48 19.45 -28.28
N ASN A 122 -9.78 19.05 -29.51
CA ASN A 122 -10.16 17.68 -29.80
C ASN A 122 -8.96 16.81 -29.43
N PHE A 123 -9.04 16.14 -28.28
CA PHE A 123 -8.12 15.07 -27.96
C PHE A 123 -8.53 13.88 -28.83
N ARG A 124 -7.70 13.61 -29.85
CA ARG A 124 -7.76 12.40 -30.68
C ARG A 124 -7.02 11.28 -29.98
#